data_AF-A0AAD3CI55-F1
#
_entry.id   AF-A0AAD3CI55-F1
#
_cell.length_a   1.000
_cell.length_b   1.000
_cell.length_c   1.000
_cell.angle_alpha   90.00
_cell.angle_beta   90.00
_cell.angle_gamma   90.00
#
_symmetry.space_group_name_H-M   'P 1'
#
loop_
_entity.id
_entity.type
_entity.pdbx_description
1 polymer ?
#
loop_
_entity_poly.entity_id
_entity_poly.type
_entity_poly.pdbx_seq_one_letter_code
_entity_poly.pdbx_strand_id
1 'polypeptide(L)'
;MTNVEFEEFDIESCNSSNNDEKVDITATLTEEEDDDSSRDETFLVKNLLRDDFCPRYLSVERMRGLKFIMVTVLAIIIFHPIVRSLDLEHDKRYTLSDFFAFDYAAIIMDSIVFATLGRVLEKRGIDNCLFLVPMILSTCGTLALSEVEFFQHSLSSSSITNWPWELHLCAGLILGVVVAIVTMHIYQSIEDGTFVSKTVEIVFLILCFLLPSALQDSFHLHHYYYFWLLGMLFSRDDWWSQVFQAICWGQYIHGISCFGRDHVLTCSYAAFVERGNQC
;
A
#
# COMPACT_ATOMS: atom_id res chain seq x y z
N MET A 1 34.55 48.16 -4.57
CA MET A 1 34.51 47.80 -3.14
C MET A 1 33.32 48.52 -2.54
N THR A 2 32.18 47.85 -2.54
CA THR A 2 30.89 48.37 -2.10
C THR A 2 30.68 47.88 -0.67
N ASN A 3 30.58 48.82 0.27
CA ASN A 3 30.28 48.52 1.67
C ASN A 3 28.81 48.08 1.75
N VAL A 4 28.59 46.88 2.26
CA VAL A 4 27.27 46.36 2.63
C VAL A 4 27.06 46.75 4.09
N GLU A 5 26.15 47.69 4.32
CA GLU A 5 25.65 48.02 5.66
C GLU A 5 24.74 46.88 6.13
N PHE A 6 25.08 46.29 7.28
CA PHE A 6 24.22 45.36 7.99
C PHE A 6 23.28 46.18 8.88
N GLU A 7 21.98 46.12 8.60
CA GLU A 7 20.95 46.59 9.52
C GLU A 7 20.91 45.66 10.74
N GLU A 8 21.10 46.27 11.91
CA GLU A 8 20.95 45.67 13.23
C GLU A 8 19.46 45.38 13.45
N PHE A 9 19.10 44.10 13.56
CA PHE A 9 17.74 43.67 13.84
C PHE A 9 17.51 43.74 15.35
N ASP A 10 16.86 44.80 15.82
CA ASP A 10 16.43 44.96 17.21
C ASP A 10 15.44 43.84 17.58
N ILE A 11 15.88 42.95 18.48
CA ILE A 11 15.02 41.97 19.14
C ILE A 11 14.25 42.72 20.22
N GLU A 12 13.07 43.24 19.87
CA GLU A 12 12.10 43.74 20.82
C GLU A 12 11.71 42.63 21.80
N SER A 13 12.14 42.81 23.05
CA SER A 13 11.73 42.00 24.18
C SER A 13 10.23 42.19 24.44
N CYS A 14 9.41 41.23 24.01
CA CYS A 14 8.03 41.12 24.48
C CYS A 14 8.01 40.65 25.95
N ASN A 15 8.17 41.62 26.85
CA ASN A 15 7.68 41.55 28.21
C ASN A 15 6.16 41.80 28.18
N SER A 16 5.37 40.74 28.20
CA SER A 16 3.94 40.83 28.53
C SER A 16 3.63 39.96 29.75
N SER A 17 3.50 40.64 30.87
CA SER A 17 2.54 40.38 31.95
C SER A 17 2.36 38.92 32.39
N ASN A 18 2.97 38.61 33.54
CA ASN A 18 2.50 37.63 34.50
C ASN A 18 0.99 37.80 34.76
N ASN A 19 0.18 36.98 34.11
CA ASN A 19 -1.09 36.54 34.68
C ASN A 19 -0.83 35.14 35.23
N ASP A 20 -0.66 35.08 36.55
CA ASP A 20 -0.85 33.87 37.35
C ASP A 20 -2.31 33.44 37.25
N GLU A 21 -2.70 32.94 36.08
CA GLU A 21 -3.88 32.10 35.97
C GLU A 21 -3.45 30.75 36.54
N LYS A 22 -3.83 30.52 37.80
CA LYS A 22 -3.95 29.17 38.36
C LYS A 22 -4.87 28.40 37.42
N VAL A 23 -4.27 27.74 36.43
CA VAL A 23 -4.90 26.64 35.74
C VAL A 23 -5.06 25.58 36.81
N ASP A 24 -6.27 25.51 37.35
CA ASP A 24 -6.74 24.40 38.14
C ASP A 24 -6.60 23.15 37.27
N ILE A 25 -5.46 22.47 37.41
CA ILE A 25 -5.28 21.07 37.04
C ILE A 25 -6.08 20.24 38.06
N THR A 26 -7.38 20.51 38.14
CA THR A 26 -8.36 19.43 38.15
C THR A 26 -8.14 18.80 36.79
N ALA A 27 -7.32 17.75 36.64
CA ALA A 27 -7.74 16.42 37.01
C ALA A 27 -9.24 16.23 36.72
N THR A 28 -9.70 16.71 35.58
CA THR A 28 -10.62 15.97 34.72
C THR A 28 -9.92 14.64 34.45
N LEU A 29 -9.99 13.76 35.44
CA LEU A 29 -10.38 12.39 35.22
C LEU A 29 -11.66 12.51 34.39
N THR A 30 -11.49 12.69 33.08
CA THR A 30 -12.38 12.06 32.12
C THR A 30 -12.37 10.63 32.56
N GLU A 31 -13.36 10.27 33.36
CA GLU A 31 -13.92 8.94 33.36
C GLU A 31 -14.02 8.63 31.86
N GLU A 32 -13.00 7.95 31.33
CA GLU A 32 -13.19 7.01 30.25
C GLU A 32 -14.27 6.10 30.82
N GLU A 33 -15.53 6.50 30.61
CA GLU A 33 -16.62 5.56 30.50
C GLU A 33 -16.10 4.57 29.48
N ASP A 34 -15.50 3.49 30.01
CA ASP A 34 -15.30 2.22 29.34
C ASP A 34 -16.69 1.84 28.86
N ASP A 35 -17.05 2.39 27.71
CA ASP A 35 -18.27 2.13 27.01
C ASP A 35 -18.21 0.65 26.68
N ASP A 36 -18.91 -0.13 27.51
CA ASP A 36 -19.10 -1.58 27.40
C ASP A 36 -19.79 -1.95 26.06
N SER A 37 -20.03 -0.97 25.17
CA SER A 37 -20.32 -1.13 23.75
C SER A 37 -19.21 -1.86 22.96
N SER A 38 -18.00 -2.00 23.52
CA SER A 38 -16.92 -2.80 22.93
C SER A 38 -17.16 -4.32 22.90
N ARG A 39 -18.26 -4.82 23.51
CA ARG A 39 -18.51 -6.26 23.63
C ARG A 39 -19.00 -6.97 22.37
N ASP A 40 -19.46 -6.25 21.34
CA ASP A 40 -19.99 -6.84 20.11
C ASP A 40 -19.25 -6.37 18.84
N GLU A 41 -17.96 -6.02 18.94
CA GLU A 41 -17.14 -5.91 17.73
C GLU A 41 -17.09 -7.28 17.04
N THR A 42 -17.68 -7.35 15.84
CA THR A 42 -17.69 -8.57 15.03
C THR A 42 -16.26 -9.11 14.85
N PHE A 43 -16.10 -10.43 14.89
CA PHE A 43 -14.81 -11.12 14.74
C PHE A 43 -14.01 -10.66 13.51
N LEU A 44 -14.68 -10.13 12.48
CA LEU A 44 -14.07 -9.62 11.26
C LEU A 44 -13.18 -8.38 11.48
N VAL A 45 -13.54 -7.53 12.44
CA VAL A 45 -12.87 -6.23 12.67
C VAL A 45 -11.83 -6.33 13.79
N LYS A 46 -11.91 -7.37 14.63
CA LYS A 46 -10.99 -7.60 15.74
C LYS A 46 -9.57 -7.93 15.25
N ASN A 47 -8.59 -7.19 15.76
CA ASN A 47 -7.18 -7.46 15.47
C ASN A 47 -6.79 -8.86 15.99
N LEU A 48 -6.08 -9.64 15.17
CA LEU A 48 -5.53 -10.94 15.58
C LEU A 48 -4.46 -10.77 16.67
N LEU A 49 -3.60 -9.76 16.54
CA LEU A 49 -2.67 -9.36 17.58
C LEU A 49 -3.20 -8.08 18.19
N ARG A 50 -3.40 -8.02 19.51
CA ARG A 50 -3.91 -6.79 20.11
C ARG A 50 -2.89 -5.65 19.96
N ASP A 51 -3.38 -4.45 19.66
CA ASP A 51 -2.55 -3.24 19.56
C ASP A 51 -2.01 -2.80 20.94
N ASP A 52 -2.66 -3.23 22.02
CA ASP A 52 -2.31 -2.93 23.42
C ASP A 52 -1.07 -3.72 23.92
N PHE A 53 -0.61 -4.74 23.20
CA PHE A 53 0.61 -5.51 23.54
C PHE A 53 1.90 -4.72 23.27
N CYS A 54 1.77 -3.42 23.01
CA CYS A 54 2.87 -2.55 22.69
C CYS A 54 3.86 -2.45 23.88
N PRO A 55 5.15 -2.79 23.69
CA PRO A 55 6.16 -2.41 24.66
C PRO A 55 6.07 -0.91 24.93
N ARG A 56 6.23 -0.48 26.20
CA ARG A 56 6.14 0.93 26.65
C ARG A 56 6.90 1.98 25.81
N TYR A 57 7.77 1.54 24.90
CA TYR A 57 8.67 2.36 24.10
C TYR A 57 8.28 2.48 22.62
N LEU A 58 7.28 1.73 22.15
CA LEU A 58 6.87 1.75 20.75
C LEU A 58 5.52 2.46 20.63
N SER A 59 5.36 3.35 19.63
CA SER A 59 4.06 3.95 19.35
C SER A 59 3.15 2.94 18.66
N VAL A 60 1.83 3.13 18.76
CA VAL A 60 0.84 2.22 18.14
C VAL A 60 1.03 2.14 16.63
N GLU A 61 1.35 3.26 15.98
CA GLU A 61 1.60 3.36 14.54
C GLU A 61 2.85 2.55 14.17
N ARG A 62 3.91 2.60 14.98
CA ARG A 62 5.12 1.80 14.76
C ARG A 62 4.84 0.31 14.90
N MET A 63 4.01 -0.08 15.87
CA MET A 63 3.59 -1.48 16.03
C MET A 63 2.80 -1.96 14.82
N ARG A 64 1.84 -1.15 14.33
CA ARG A 64 1.08 -1.43 13.11
C ARG A 64 1.98 -1.56 11.89
N GLY A 65 2.96 -0.67 11.73
CA GLY A 65 3.95 -0.75 10.66
C GLY A 65 4.77 -2.05 10.72
N LEU A 66 5.22 -2.43 11.92
CA LEU A 66 5.94 -3.69 12.11
C LEU A 66 5.07 -4.91 11.79
N LYS A 67 3.81 -4.92 12.23
CA LYS A 67 2.83 -5.96 11.88
C LYS A 67 2.63 -6.05 10.37
N PHE A 68 2.44 -4.92 9.68
CA PHE A 68 2.26 -4.88 8.24
C PHE A 68 3.46 -5.47 7.49
N ILE A 69 4.68 -5.09 7.89
CA ILE A 69 5.92 -5.64 7.35
C ILE A 69 6.00 -7.15 7.60
N MET A 70 5.72 -7.59 8.83
CA MET A 70 5.78 -9.00 9.20
C MET A 70 4.77 -9.82 8.39
N VAL A 71 3.52 -9.36 8.27
CA VAL A 71 2.47 -9.99 7.45
C VAL A 71 2.91 -10.08 6.00
N THR A 72 3.49 -9.02 5.45
CA THR A 72 3.97 -9.00 4.06
C THR A 72 5.07 -10.03 3.83
N VAL A 73 6.10 -10.05 4.68
CA VAL A 73 7.23 -10.98 4.56
C VAL A 73 6.75 -12.43 4.74
N LEU A 74 5.90 -12.69 5.73
CA LEU A 74 5.32 -14.02 5.94
C LEU A 74 4.46 -14.46 4.75
N ALA A 75 3.65 -13.57 4.19
CA ALA A 75 2.85 -13.87 3.01
C ALA A 75 3.75 -14.24 1.82
N ILE A 76 4.83 -13.50 1.54
CA ILE A 76 5.77 -13.84 0.47
C ILE A 76 6.44 -15.19 0.73
N ILE A 77 6.91 -15.46 1.95
CA ILE A 77 7.52 -16.75 2.32
C ILE A 77 6.54 -17.92 2.12
N ILE A 78 5.25 -17.71 2.41
CA ILE A 78 4.20 -18.73 2.27
C ILE A 78 3.80 -18.91 0.80
N PHE A 79 3.56 -17.82 0.06
CA PHE A 79 3.07 -17.87 -1.30
C PHE A 79 4.13 -18.27 -2.32
N HIS A 80 5.39 -17.88 -2.12
CA HIS A 80 6.50 -18.25 -3.00
C HIS A 80 6.61 -19.77 -3.28
N PRO A 81 6.60 -20.68 -2.28
CA PRO A 81 6.58 -22.12 -2.53
C PRO A 81 5.23 -22.63 -3.07
N ILE A 82 4.10 -22.01 -2.70
CA ILE A 82 2.78 -22.39 -3.22
C ILE A 82 2.74 -22.20 -4.74
N VAL A 83 3.12 -21.02 -5.23
CA VAL A 83 3.16 -20.70 -6.68
C VAL A 83 3.99 -21.73 -7.44
N ARG A 84 5.17 -22.08 -6.91
CA ARG A 84 6.09 -23.05 -7.53
C ARG A 84 5.57 -24.49 -7.48
N SER A 85 4.89 -24.87 -6.41
CA SER A 85 4.31 -26.21 -6.27
C SER A 85 3.16 -26.47 -7.25
N LEU A 86 2.49 -25.41 -7.68
CA LEU A 86 1.39 -25.45 -8.63
C LEU A 86 1.86 -25.31 -10.09
N ASP A 87 3.18 -25.17 -10.34
CA ASP A 87 3.80 -24.94 -11.66
C ASP A 87 3.14 -23.81 -12.48
N LEU A 88 2.69 -22.76 -11.78
CA LEU A 88 2.05 -21.58 -12.37
C LEU A 88 3.07 -20.71 -13.12
N GLU A 89 2.62 -19.67 -13.80
CA GLU A 89 3.54 -18.72 -14.44
C GLU A 89 4.41 -18.00 -13.38
N HIS A 90 5.71 -18.29 -13.37
CA HIS A 90 6.69 -17.72 -12.44
C HIS A 90 8.09 -17.70 -13.05
N ASP A 91 8.99 -16.89 -12.48
CA ASP A 91 10.41 -16.97 -12.80
C ASP A 91 11.05 -18.18 -12.11
N LYS A 92 11.40 -19.19 -12.91
CA LYS A 92 12.04 -20.44 -12.46
C LYS A 92 13.41 -20.22 -11.80
N ARG A 93 14.07 -19.10 -12.07
CA ARG A 93 15.38 -18.77 -11.51
C ARG A 93 15.26 -18.02 -10.19
N TYR A 94 14.11 -17.39 -9.92
CA TYR A 94 13.91 -16.65 -8.69
C TYR A 94 13.73 -17.61 -7.50
N THR A 95 14.51 -17.42 -6.45
CA THR A 95 14.45 -18.21 -5.22
C THR A 95 14.20 -17.32 -4.00
N LEU A 96 13.80 -17.93 -2.87
CA LEU A 96 13.74 -17.21 -1.59
C LEU A 96 15.10 -16.65 -1.16
N SER A 97 16.20 -17.27 -1.60
CA SER A 97 17.54 -16.72 -1.34
C SER A 97 17.74 -15.41 -2.08
N ASP A 98 17.32 -15.33 -3.34
CA ASP A 98 17.40 -14.11 -4.15
C ASP A 98 16.51 -13.01 -3.55
N PHE A 99 15.30 -13.37 -3.09
CA PHE A 99 14.43 -12.47 -2.35
C PHE A 99 15.16 -11.80 -1.17
N PHE A 100 15.78 -12.60 -0.29
CA PHE A 100 16.47 -12.06 0.89
C PHE A 100 17.74 -11.28 0.52
N ALA A 101 18.45 -11.70 -0.52
CA ALA A 101 19.71 -11.08 -0.93
C ALA A 101 19.52 -9.74 -1.67
N PHE A 102 18.51 -9.65 -2.55
CA PHE A 102 18.39 -8.54 -3.50
C PHE A 102 17.13 -7.69 -3.28
N ASP A 103 15.99 -8.32 -2.97
CA ASP A 103 14.70 -7.62 -3.00
C ASP A 103 14.19 -7.18 -1.62
N TYR A 104 14.61 -7.87 -0.56
CA TYR A 104 14.06 -7.71 0.78
C TYR A 104 14.08 -6.27 1.26
N ALA A 105 15.25 -5.60 1.22
CA ALA A 105 15.38 -4.22 1.69
C ALA A 105 14.44 -3.26 0.93
N ALA A 106 14.30 -3.48 -0.38
CA ALA A 106 13.46 -2.64 -1.21
C ALA A 106 11.98 -2.92 -0.91
N ILE A 107 11.56 -4.17 -0.71
CA ILE A 107 10.18 -4.53 -0.34
C ILE A 107 9.79 -3.98 1.04
N ILE A 108 10.74 -3.92 1.98
CA ILE A 108 10.55 -3.20 3.25
C ILE A 108 10.27 -1.72 2.99
N MET A 109 11.02 -1.08 2.10
CA MET A 109 10.77 0.32 1.72
C MET A 109 9.41 0.50 1.05
N ASP A 110 9.01 -0.39 0.14
CA ASP A 110 7.69 -0.35 -0.50
C ASP A 110 6.57 -0.54 0.53
N SER A 111 6.80 -1.37 1.55
CA SER A 111 5.86 -1.57 2.66
C SER A 111 5.75 -0.31 3.52
N ILE A 112 6.86 0.37 3.81
CA ILE A 112 6.86 1.63 4.57
C ILE A 112 6.14 2.72 3.78
N VAL A 113 6.47 2.88 2.50
CA VAL A 113 5.84 3.88 1.62
C VAL A 113 4.34 3.59 1.47
N PHE A 114 3.96 2.33 1.24
CA PHE A 114 2.55 1.95 1.16
C PHE A 114 1.80 2.19 2.46
N ALA A 115 2.39 1.82 3.60
CA ALA A 115 1.76 1.99 4.89
C ALA A 115 1.59 3.46 5.28
N THR A 116 2.58 4.29 4.95
CA THR A 116 2.55 5.73 5.24
C THR A 116 1.63 6.49 4.29
N LEU A 117 1.87 6.41 2.97
CA LEU A 117 1.07 7.15 1.98
C LEU A 117 -0.35 6.58 1.86
N GLY A 118 -0.51 5.26 2.01
CA GLY A 118 -1.81 4.59 2.09
C GLY A 118 -2.54 4.75 3.42
N ARG A 119 -1.94 5.46 4.40
CA ARG A 119 -2.46 5.69 5.76
C ARG A 119 -2.87 4.42 6.48
N VAL A 120 -2.23 3.30 6.14
CA VAL A 120 -2.51 1.99 6.76
C VAL A 120 -2.18 2.02 8.25
N LEU A 121 -1.17 2.82 8.64
CA LEU A 121 -0.76 2.98 10.04
C LEU A 121 -1.81 3.68 10.92
N GLU A 122 -2.62 4.57 10.32
CA GLU A 122 -3.66 5.32 11.01
C GLU A 122 -4.91 4.46 11.26
N LYS A 123 -5.14 3.47 10.38
CA LYS A 123 -6.29 2.56 10.43
C LYS A 123 -6.10 1.47 11.48
N ARG A 124 -7.20 1.04 12.10
CA ARG A 124 -7.23 -0.17 12.92
C ARG A 124 -7.28 -1.40 11.99
N GLY A 125 -6.62 -2.49 12.40
CA GLY A 125 -6.91 -3.80 11.79
C GLY A 125 -6.14 -4.19 10.54
N ILE A 126 -4.85 -3.84 10.43
CA ILE A 126 -3.98 -4.44 9.40
C ILE A 126 -3.92 -5.97 9.53
N ASP A 127 -4.06 -6.45 10.77
CA ASP A 127 -4.05 -7.84 11.17
C ASP A 127 -5.46 -8.36 11.52
N ASN A 128 -6.53 -7.71 11.03
CA ASN A 128 -7.88 -8.24 11.16
C ASN A 128 -8.27 -9.09 9.93
N CYS A 129 -9.39 -9.81 10.02
CA CYS A 129 -9.86 -10.61 8.90
C CYS A 129 -10.34 -9.74 7.72
N LEU A 130 -10.84 -8.52 7.97
CA LEU A 130 -11.27 -7.58 6.93
C LEU A 130 -10.12 -7.20 5.97
N PHE A 131 -8.88 -7.15 6.46
CA PHE A 131 -7.70 -6.89 5.64
C PHE A 131 -7.03 -8.20 5.15
N LEU A 132 -6.80 -9.15 6.05
CA LEU A 132 -6.03 -10.35 5.72
C LEU A 132 -6.77 -11.28 4.74
N VAL A 133 -8.10 -11.44 4.88
CA VAL A 133 -8.84 -12.36 4.01
C VAL A 133 -8.87 -11.84 2.56
N PRO A 134 -9.25 -10.58 2.27
CA PRO A 134 -9.18 -10.07 0.89
C PRO A 134 -7.77 -10.04 0.32
N MET A 135 -6.75 -9.76 1.15
CA MET A 135 -5.34 -9.85 0.71
C MET A 135 -5.00 -11.27 0.26
N ILE A 136 -5.27 -12.29 1.09
CA ILE A 136 -5.02 -13.70 0.77
C ILE A 136 -5.84 -14.15 -0.44
N LEU A 137 -7.13 -13.81 -0.48
CA LEU A 137 -8.01 -14.16 -1.60
C LEU A 137 -7.57 -13.49 -2.90
N SER A 138 -7.07 -12.27 -2.84
CA SER A 138 -6.52 -11.57 -4.01
C SER A 138 -5.25 -12.26 -4.51
N THR A 139 -4.33 -12.61 -3.60
CA THR A 139 -3.11 -13.36 -3.95
C THR A 139 -3.43 -14.73 -4.55
N CYS A 140 -4.32 -15.51 -3.91
CA CYS A 140 -4.78 -16.80 -4.43
C CYS A 140 -5.61 -16.67 -5.72
N GLY A 141 -6.39 -15.61 -5.82
CA GLY A 141 -7.28 -15.33 -6.93
C GLY A 141 -6.49 -15.22 -8.22
N THR A 142 -5.39 -14.45 -8.22
CA THR A 142 -4.53 -14.33 -9.40
C THR A 142 -3.90 -15.65 -9.82
N LEU A 143 -3.53 -16.50 -8.85
CA LEU A 143 -3.05 -17.86 -9.12
C LEU A 143 -4.12 -18.71 -9.82
N ALA A 144 -5.39 -18.57 -9.40
CA ALA A 144 -6.48 -19.29 -10.04
C ALA A 144 -6.81 -18.73 -11.43
N LEU A 145 -6.67 -17.41 -11.63
CA LEU A 145 -6.95 -16.74 -12.90
C LEU A 145 -5.98 -17.15 -14.01
N SER A 146 -4.72 -17.50 -13.71
CA SER A 146 -3.76 -17.92 -14.73
C SER A 146 -4.10 -19.27 -15.38
N GLU A 147 -4.84 -20.14 -14.68
CA GLU A 147 -5.28 -21.45 -15.18
C GLU A 147 -6.54 -21.37 -16.06
N VAL A 148 -7.22 -20.23 -16.04
CA VAL A 148 -8.45 -20.05 -16.78
C VAL A 148 -8.12 -19.58 -18.18
N GLU A 149 -8.35 -20.44 -19.17
CA GLU A 149 -7.96 -20.25 -20.59
C GLU A 149 -8.35 -18.87 -21.14
N PHE A 150 -9.56 -18.38 -20.85
CA PHE A 150 -10.01 -17.10 -21.37
C PHE A 150 -9.32 -15.88 -20.73
N PHE A 151 -8.57 -16.02 -19.63
CA PHE A 151 -7.71 -14.96 -19.08
C PHE A 151 -6.30 -14.95 -19.69
N GLN A 152 -5.91 -15.99 -20.45
CA GLN A 152 -4.59 -16.10 -21.09
C GLN A 152 -4.49 -15.28 -22.39
N HIS A 153 -5.18 -14.14 -22.46
CA HIS A 153 -5.19 -13.25 -23.61
C HIS A 153 -4.43 -11.95 -23.31
N SER A 154 -3.63 -11.49 -24.28
CA SER A 154 -2.90 -10.24 -24.13
C SER A 154 -3.83 -9.02 -24.20
N LEU A 155 -3.47 -7.98 -23.45
CA LEU A 155 -4.15 -6.68 -23.43
C LEU A 155 -3.68 -5.76 -24.57
N SER A 156 -3.69 -6.23 -25.81
CA SER A 156 -3.33 -5.41 -26.98
C SER A 156 -4.58 -5.02 -27.77
N SER A 157 -4.55 -3.87 -28.43
CA SER A 157 -5.70 -3.38 -29.25
C SER A 157 -6.14 -4.42 -30.29
N SER A 158 -5.18 -5.11 -30.92
CA SER A 158 -5.46 -6.18 -31.89
C SER A 158 -5.95 -7.48 -31.24
N SER A 159 -5.59 -7.75 -29.99
CA SER A 159 -6.05 -8.93 -29.24
C SER A 159 -7.47 -8.74 -28.72
N ILE A 160 -7.82 -7.53 -28.25
CA ILE A 160 -9.13 -7.22 -27.63
C ILE A 160 -10.30 -7.56 -28.56
N THR A 161 -10.20 -7.30 -29.87
CA THR A 161 -11.29 -7.62 -30.81
C THR A 161 -11.50 -9.12 -31.01
N ASN A 162 -10.52 -9.94 -30.64
CA ASN A 162 -10.53 -11.39 -30.76
C ASN A 162 -10.72 -12.09 -29.41
N TRP A 163 -11.04 -11.35 -28.35
CA TRP A 163 -11.28 -11.95 -27.06
C TRP A 163 -12.55 -12.82 -27.07
N PRO A 164 -12.56 -13.92 -26.31
CA PRO A 164 -13.77 -14.67 -26.06
C PRO A 164 -14.80 -13.76 -25.35
N TRP A 165 -16.09 -13.99 -25.58
CA TRP A 165 -17.15 -13.13 -25.05
C TRP A 165 -17.18 -13.16 -23.50
N GLU A 166 -16.75 -14.27 -22.89
CA GLU A 166 -16.55 -14.45 -21.46
C GLU A 166 -15.56 -13.42 -20.90
N LEU A 167 -14.45 -13.19 -21.60
CA LEU A 167 -13.44 -12.20 -21.21
C LEU A 167 -13.98 -10.77 -21.36
N HIS A 168 -14.74 -10.49 -22.42
CA HIS A 168 -15.41 -9.19 -22.55
C HIS A 168 -16.39 -8.91 -21.42
N LEU A 169 -17.20 -9.90 -21.04
CA LEU A 169 -18.14 -9.78 -19.92
C LEU A 169 -17.38 -9.56 -18.61
N CYS A 170 -16.33 -10.35 -18.36
CA CYS A 170 -15.51 -10.22 -17.16
C CYS A 170 -14.82 -8.85 -17.09
N ALA A 171 -14.19 -8.40 -18.18
CA ALA A 171 -13.57 -7.09 -18.26
C ALA A 171 -14.58 -5.95 -18.05
N GLY A 172 -15.79 -6.07 -18.61
CA GLY A 172 -16.87 -5.12 -18.39
C GLY A 172 -17.32 -5.06 -16.93
N LEU A 173 -17.41 -6.20 -16.25
CA LEU A 173 -17.74 -6.27 -14.82
C LEU A 173 -16.63 -5.66 -13.95
N ILE A 174 -15.37 -6.00 -14.20
CA ILE A 174 -14.22 -5.42 -13.50
C ILE A 174 -14.19 -3.90 -13.70
N LEU A 175 -14.36 -3.44 -14.94
CA LEU A 175 -14.42 -2.00 -15.24
C LEU A 175 -15.56 -1.31 -14.50
N GLY A 176 -16.75 -1.93 -14.45
CA GLY A 176 -17.88 -1.42 -13.69
C GLY A 176 -17.58 -1.26 -12.20
N VAL A 177 -16.94 -2.28 -11.59
CA VAL A 177 -16.52 -2.23 -10.18
C VAL A 177 -15.49 -1.10 -9.96
N VAL A 178 -14.48 -0.99 -10.83
CA VAL A 178 -13.47 0.07 -10.74
C VAL A 178 -14.11 1.46 -10.84
N VAL A 179 -15.01 1.68 -11.80
CA VAL A 179 -15.73 2.97 -11.97
C VAL A 179 -16.57 3.28 -10.74
N ALA A 180 -17.26 2.29 -10.17
CA ALA A 180 -18.06 2.47 -8.96
C ALA A 180 -17.18 2.90 -7.77
N ILE A 181 -16.07 2.21 -7.54
CA ILE A 181 -15.12 2.51 -6.45
C ILE A 181 -14.52 3.90 -6.61
N VAL A 182 -14.07 4.26 -7.81
CA VAL A 182 -13.51 5.59 -8.10
C VAL A 182 -14.57 6.67 -7.87
N THR A 183 -15.80 6.43 -8.33
CA THR A 183 -16.92 7.37 -8.17
C THR A 183 -17.27 7.57 -6.69
N MET A 184 -17.31 6.48 -5.90
CA MET A 184 -17.50 6.55 -4.44
C MET A 184 -16.40 7.36 -3.77
N HIS A 185 -15.13 7.14 -4.14
CA HIS A 185 -14.01 7.92 -3.63
C HIS A 185 -14.11 9.41 -3.97
N ILE A 186 -14.49 9.75 -5.21
CA ILE A 186 -14.68 11.14 -5.63
C ILE A 186 -15.81 11.78 -4.84
N TYR A 187 -16.97 11.13 -4.79
CA TYR A 187 -18.15 11.62 -4.09
C TYR A 187 -17.85 11.90 -2.61
N GLN A 188 -17.28 10.93 -1.90
CA GLN A 188 -16.94 11.10 -0.49
C GLN A 188 -15.82 12.12 -0.28
N SER A 189 -14.84 12.23 -1.19
CA SER A 189 -13.81 13.25 -1.07
C SER A 189 -14.36 14.67 -1.25
N ILE A 190 -15.45 14.84 -2.01
CA ILE A 190 -16.16 16.11 -2.13
C ILE A 190 -16.96 16.38 -0.86
N GLU A 191 -17.68 15.38 -0.35
CA GLU A 191 -18.46 15.48 0.89
C GLU A 191 -17.58 15.87 2.10
N ASP A 192 -16.40 15.27 2.21
CA ASP A 192 -15.43 15.54 3.29
C ASP A 192 -14.60 16.82 3.05
N GLY A 193 -14.74 17.47 1.89
CA GLY A 193 -13.94 18.65 1.52
C GLY A 193 -12.45 18.36 1.23
N THR A 194 -12.06 17.09 1.07
CA THR A 194 -10.66 16.66 0.85
C THR A 194 -10.29 16.49 -0.64
N PHE A 195 -11.21 16.73 -1.57
CA PHE A 195 -11.02 16.45 -3.01
C PHE A 195 -9.75 17.09 -3.61
N VAL A 196 -9.47 18.36 -3.30
CA VAL A 196 -8.27 19.05 -3.82
C VAL A 196 -7.00 18.43 -3.26
N SER A 197 -6.95 18.17 -1.95
CA SER A 197 -5.82 17.50 -1.30
C SER A 197 -5.56 16.12 -1.92
N LYS A 198 -6.63 15.34 -2.17
CA LYS A 198 -6.54 14.05 -2.84
C LYS A 198 -6.06 14.13 -4.29
N THR A 199 -6.49 15.14 -5.02
CA THR A 199 -6.00 15.38 -6.39
C THR A 199 -4.50 15.69 -6.39
N VAL A 200 -4.03 16.53 -5.46
CA VAL A 200 -2.60 16.83 -5.30
C VAL A 200 -1.81 15.58 -4.93
N GLU A 201 -2.34 14.76 -4.01
CA GLU A 201 -1.74 13.47 -3.61
C GLU A 201 -1.56 12.53 -4.82
N ILE A 202 -2.60 12.36 -5.64
CA ILE A 202 -2.56 11.55 -6.87
C ILE A 202 -1.50 12.08 -7.85
N VAL A 203 -1.50 13.39 -8.11
CA VAL A 203 -0.52 14.02 -9.00
C VAL A 203 0.90 13.81 -8.48
N PHE A 204 1.12 14.00 -7.18
CA PHE A 204 2.42 13.79 -6.56
C PHE A 204 2.89 12.33 -6.71
N LEU A 205 2.03 11.35 -6.44
CA LEU A 205 2.34 9.93 -6.60
C LEU A 205 2.72 9.59 -8.05
N ILE A 206 1.98 10.12 -9.03
CA ILE A 206 2.31 9.94 -10.46
C ILE A 206 3.68 10.56 -10.78
N LEU A 207 3.95 11.79 -10.33
CA LEU A 207 5.20 12.48 -10.61
C LEU A 207 6.41 11.82 -9.94
N CYS A 208 6.25 11.24 -8.74
CA CYS A 208 7.34 10.63 -8.00
C CYS A 208 7.61 9.18 -8.41
N PHE A 209 6.59 8.40 -8.72
CA PHE A 209 6.73 6.96 -8.91
C PHE A 209 6.49 6.48 -10.34
N LEU A 210 5.71 7.21 -11.15
CA LEU A 210 5.39 6.80 -12.52
C LEU A 210 6.20 7.57 -13.56
N LEU A 211 6.30 8.89 -13.40
CA LEU A 211 6.97 9.75 -14.37
C LEU A 211 8.46 9.40 -14.56
N PRO A 212 9.27 9.15 -13.51
CA PRO A 212 10.68 8.84 -13.70
C PRO A 212 10.88 7.57 -14.52
N SER A 213 9.99 6.59 -14.34
CA SER A 213 9.98 5.35 -15.11
C SER A 213 9.51 5.57 -16.54
N ALA A 214 8.44 6.35 -16.74
CA ALA A 214 7.86 6.60 -18.06
C ALA A 214 8.81 7.37 -19.01
N LEU A 215 9.85 8.02 -18.48
CA LEU A 215 10.88 8.71 -19.27
C LEU A 215 12.02 7.79 -19.74
N GLN A 216 12.01 6.50 -19.37
CA GLN A 216 13.04 5.53 -19.77
C GLN A 216 12.60 4.77 -21.02
N ASP A 217 13.51 4.58 -21.98
CA ASP A 217 13.22 3.87 -23.24
C ASP A 217 12.83 2.39 -23.05
N SER A 218 13.20 1.80 -21.91
CA SER A 218 12.88 0.42 -21.52
C SER A 218 11.82 0.35 -20.42
N PHE A 219 10.97 1.38 -20.33
CA PHE A 219 9.88 1.40 -19.37
C PHE A 219 8.91 0.23 -19.60
N HIS A 220 8.86 -0.66 -18.62
CA HIS A 220 7.83 -1.67 -18.52
C HIS A 220 7.26 -1.62 -17.11
N LEU A 221 6.00 -1.25 -16.98
CA LEU A 221 5.35 -1.20 -15.69
C LEU A 221 4.64 -2.51 -15.42
N HIS A 222 5.25 -3.30 -14.54
CA HIS A 222 4.65 -4.54 -14.08
C HIS A 222 3.33 -4.25 -13.37
N HIS A 223 2.32 -5.07 -13.69
CA HIS A 223 0.96 -4.81 -13.28
C HIS A 223 0.76 -4.83 -11.76
N TYR A 224 1.54 -5.65 -11.03
CA TYR A 224 1.53 -5.68 -9.57
C TYR A 224 2.01 -4.36 -8.94
N TYR A 225 2.79 -3.55 -9.64
CA TYR A 225 3.15 -2.20 -9.18
C TYR A 225 2.03 -1.17 -9.38
N TYR A 226 1.15 -1.35 -10.37
CA TYR A 226 -0.08 -0.55 -10.45
C TYR A 226 -0.93 -0.76 -9.21
N PHE A 227 -1.08 -2.01 -8.75
CA PHE A 227 -1.82 -2.31 -7.55
C PHE A 227 -1.17 -1.71 -6.30
N TRP A 228 0.16 -1.71 -6.22
CA TRP A 228 0.89 -1.00 -5.15
C TRP A 228 0.56 0.50 -5.12
N LEU A 229 0.65 1.19 -6.26
CA LEU A 229 0.30 2.63 -6.37
C LEU A 229 -1.17 2.88 -6.04
N LEU A 230 -2.04 2.06 -6.63
CA LEU A 230 -3.47 2.20 -6.52
C LEU A 230 -3.95 1.97 -5.08
N GLY A 231 -3.39 0.99 -4.37
CA GLY A 231 -3.71 0.74 -2.97
C GLY A 231 -3.36 1.92 -2.05
N MET A 232 -2.37 2.74 -2.37
CA MET A 232 -2.08 3.97 -1.60
C MET A 232 -3.18 5.03 -1.78
N LEU A 233 -3.84 5.06 -2.94
CA LEU A 233 -4.96 5.99 -3.20
C LEU A 233 -6.22 5.61 -2.40
N PHE A 234 -6.35 4.34 -2.05
CA PHE A 234 -7.47 3.78 -1.29
C PHE A 234 -7.25 3.85 0.22
N SER A 235 -6.97 5.06 0.70
CA SER A 235 -6.58 5.35 2.09
C SER A 235 -7.73 5.76 3.02
N ARG A 236 -9.00 5.52 2.64
CA ARG A 236 -10.15 5.84 3.51
C ARG A 236 -10.37 4.79 4.60
N ASP A 237 -11.02 5.20 5.69
CA ASP A 237 -11.33 4.32 6.83
C ASP A 237 -12.62 3.50 6.61
N ASP A 238 -13.32 3.70 5.48
CA ASP A 238 -14.45 2.87 5.11
C ASP A 238 -14.05 1.42 4.82
N TRP A 239 -14.84 0.45 5.29
CA TRP A 239 -14.56 -0.99 5.16
C TRP A 239 -14.25 -1.41 3.71
N TRP A 240 -14.98 -0.87 2.73
CA TRP A 240 -14.82 -1.23 1.32
C TRP A 240 -13.52 -0.67 0.73
N SER A 241 -13.06 0.48 1.22
CA SER A 241 -11.78 1.08 0.81
C SER A 241 -10.63 0.26 1.39
N GLN A 242 -10.75 -0.18 2.64
CA GLN A 242 -9.80 -1.09 3.29
C GLN A 242 -9.72 -2.44 2.57
N VAL A 243 -10.86 -3.03 2.21
CA VAL A 243 -10.92 -4.27 1.43
C VAL A 243 -10.22 -4.10 0.08
N PHE A 244 -10.47 -3.00 -0.63
CA PHE A 244 -9.82 -2.77 -1.92
C PHE A 244 -8.32 -2.50 -1.80
N GLN A 245 -7.91 -1.77 -0.76
CA GLN A 245 -6.50 -1.58 -0.41
C GLN A 245 -5.80 -2.92 -0.11
N ALA A 246 -6.46 -3.82 0.62
CA ALA A 246 -5.98 -5.18 0.89
C ALA A 246 -5.88 -6.03 -0.38
N ILE A 247 -6.87 -5.95 -1.29
CA ILE A 247 -6.84 -6.62 -2.59
C ILE A 247 -5.63 -6.15 -3.39
N CYS A 248 -5.42 -4.83 -3.47
CA CYS A 248 -4.26 -4.23 -4.13
C CYS A 248 -2.93 -4.72 -3.54
N TRP A 249 -2.82 -4.77 -2.21
CA TRP A 249 -1.63 -5.30 -1.55
C TRP A 249 -1.42 -6.79 -1.83
N GLY A 250 -2.50 -7.58 -1.88
CA GLY A 250 -2.45 -9.00 -2.23
C GLY A 250 -1.95 -9.25 -3.66
N GLN A 251 -2.35 -8.41 -4.63
CA GLN A 251 -1.83 -8.45 -6.01
C GLN A 251 -0.34 -8.09 -6.06
N TYR A 252 0.08 -7.13 -5.24
CA TYR A 252 1.49 -6.78 -5.10
C TYR A 252 2.30 -7.98 -4.56
N ILE A 253 1.87 -8.59 -3.45
CA ILE A 253 2.50 -9.80 -2.88
C ILE A 253 2.56 -10.95 -3.89
N HIS A 254 1.49 -11.15 -4.66
CA HIS A 254 1.46 -12.17 -5.71
C HIS A 254 2.59 -11.95 -6.73
N GLY A 255 2.68 -10.74 -7.29
CA GLY A 255 3.72 -10.39 -8.26
C GLY A 255 5.13 -10.66 -7.75
N ILE A 256 5.42 -10.23 -6.52
CA ILE A 256 6.70 -10.48 -5.86
C ILE A 256 6.97 -11.97 -5.67
N SER A 257 5.96 -12.75 -5.29
CA SER A 257 6.12 -14.19 -5.03
C SER A 257 6.43 -14.98 -6.33
N CYS A 258 5.91 -14.53 -7.47
CA CYS A 258 6.10 -15.15 -8.78
C CYS A 258 7.40 -14.69 -9.46
N PHE A 259 7.67 -13.39 -9.47
CA PHE A 259 8.66 -12.76 -10.34
C PHE A 259 9.74 -11.97 -9.60
N GLY A 260 9.66 -11.91 -8.27
CA GLY A 260 10.48 -11.04 -7.46
C GLY A 260 10.11 -9.57 -7.60
N ARG A 261 10.91 -8.69 -6.98
CA ARG A 261 10.70 -7.26 -7.11
C ARG A 261 11.39 -6.77 -8.38
N ASP A 262 10.66 -6.75 -9.49
CA ASP A 262 11.15 -5.96 -10.62
C ASP A 262 11.28 -4.49 -10.20
N HIS A 263 12.37 -3.85 -10.59
CA HIS A 263 12.55 -2.46 -10.24
C HIS A 263 11.48 -1.65 -10.94
N VAL A 264 10.96 -0.66 -10.23
CA VAL A 264 10.06 0.38 -10.75
C VAL A 264 10.62 1.05 -12.02
N LEU A 265 11.92 0.87 -12.28
CA LEU A 265 12.75 1.61 -13.20
C LEU A 265 13.66 0.70 -14.04
N THR A 266 13.13 -0.31 -14.76
CA THR A 266 13.69 -0.99 -15.96
C THR A 266 14.00 -2.49 -15.86
N CYS A 267 13.87 -3.17 -17.01
CA CYS A 267 14.48 -4.48 -17.32
C CYS A 267 16.02 -4.51 -17.21
N SER A 268 16.69 -3.36 -17.06
CA SER A 268 18.16 -3.29 -17.01
C SER A 268 18.72 -3.80 -15.68
N TYR A 269 17.94 -3.73 -14.60
CA TYR A 269 18.31 -4.36 -13.33
C TYR A 269 18.22 -5.88 -13.42
N ALA A 270 17.19 -6.44 -14.07
CA ALA A 270 17.14 -7.87 -14.35
C ALA A 270 18.39 -8.32 -15.13
N ALA A 271 18.84 -7.52 -16.11
CA ALA A 271 20.10 -7.76 -16.83
C ALA A 271 21.37 -7.55 -15.98
N PHE A 272 21.30 -6.81 -14.87
CA PHE A 272 22.38 -6.68 -13.89
C PHE A 272 22.44 -7.88 -12.95
N VAL A 273 21.29 -8.32 -12.41
CA VAL A 273 21.18 -9.53 -11.58
C VAL A 273 21.60 -10.76 -12.36
N GLU A 274 21.16 -10.90 -13.61
CA GLU A 274 21.59 -12.00 -14.48
C GLU A 274 23.11 -12.02 -14.68
N ARG A 275 23.75 -10.85 -14.79
CA ARG A 275 25.22 -10.73 -14.87
C ARG A 275 25.91 -10.98 -13.54
N GLY A 276 25.31 -10.58 -12.42
CA GLY A 276 25.85 -10.81 -11.07
C GLY A 276 25.90 -12.29 -10.69
N ASN A 277 24.95 -13.10 -11.18
CA ASN A 277 24.88 -14.54 -10.96
C ASN A 277 25.80 -15.37 -11.87
N GLN A 278 26.60 -14.73 -12.73
CA GLN A 278 27.58 -15.41 -13.60
C GLN A 278 29.03 -15.30 -13.10
N CYS A 279 29.26 -14.70 -11.93
CA CYS A 279 30.58 -14.55 -11.30
C CYS A 279 30.91 -15.69 -10.33
#